data_AF-A0A6L3EQS6-F1
#
_entry.id   AF-A0A6L3EQS6-F1
#
_cell.length_a   1.000
_cell.length_b   1.000
_cell.length_c   1.000
_cell.angle_alpha   90.00
_cell.angle_beta   90.00
_cell.angle_gamma   90.00
#
_symmetry.space_group_name_H-M   'P 1'
#
loop_
_entity.id
_entity.type
_entity.pdbx_description
1 polymer ?
#
loop_
_entity_poly.entity_id
_entity_poly.type
_entity_poly.pdbx_seq_one_letter_code
_entity_poly.pdbx_strand_id
1 'polypeptide(L)'
;DKEAPENREVEECKRQHHQLGEMGREFMAVVEAVREEQLVERTVFARVGREFVEAQLAHIDLEEGKVFPALRQVLSEDEMSAVFEDMDSRKDPLFGGIVDKEYQQLYDYIIRSA
;
A
#
# COMPACT_ATOMS: atom_id res chain seq x y z
N ASP A 1 25.63 5.47 -20.46
CA ASP A 1 24.32 4.94 -20.89
C ASP A 1 24.08 3.55 -20.31
N LYS A 2 23.55 3.52 -19.08
CA LYS A 2 23.05 2.33 -18.40
C LYS A 2 21.91 2.84 -17.53
N GLU A 3 20.68 2.81 -18.03
CA GLU A 3 19.56 2.72 -17.11
C GLU A 3 19.68 1.32 -16.50
N ALA A 4 20.24 1.27 -15.29
CA ALA A 4 20.38 0.02 -14.57
C ALA A 4 18.98 -0.56 -14.36
N PRO A 5 18.75 -1.87 -14.60
CA PRO A 5 17.45 -2.50 -14.48
C PRO A 5 16.77 -2.16 -13.14
N GLU A 6 17.53 -2.06 -12.05
CA GLU A 6 17.10 -1.67 -10.69
C GLU A 6 16.33 -0.34 -10.60
N ASN A 7 16.51 0.60 -11.54
CA ASN A 7 15.73 1.83 -11.57
C ASN A 7 14.31 1.58 -12.10
N ARG A 8 14.13 0.60 -12.99
CA ARG A 8 12.84 0.35 -13.64
C ARG A 8 11.80 -0.17 -12.66
N GLU A 9 12.13 -1.11 -11.78
CA GLU A 9 11.17 -1.61 -10.79
C GLU A 9 10.83 -0.55 -9.74
N VAL A 10 11.77 0.32 -9.39
CA VAL A 10 11.52 1.46 -8.48
C VAL A 10 10.60 2.49 -9.14
N GLU A 11 10.82 2.84 -10.40
CA GLU A 11 9.93 3.77 -11.12
C GLU A 11 8.54 3.18 -11.34
N GLU A 12 8.45 1.87 -11.61
CA GLU A 12 7.17 1.18 -11.68
C GLU A 12 6.46 1.17 -10.32
N CYS A 13 7.18 0.93 -9.22
CA CYS A 13 6.64 1.01 -7.87
C CYS A 13 6.07 2.40 -7.57
N LYS A 14 6.79 3.47 -7.89
CA LYS A 14 6.30 4.86 -7.75
C LYS A 14 5.04 5.13 -8.58
N ARG A 15 4.99 4.61 -9.82
CA ARG A 15 3.81 4.72 -10.69
C ARG A 15 2.61 4.01 -10.06
N GLN A 16 2.82 2.81 -9.50
CA GLN A 16 1.79 2.06 -8.81
C GLN A 16 1.30 2.77 -7.55
N HIS A 17 2.17 3.41 -6.76
CA HIS A 17 1.75 4.23 -5.61
C HIS A 17 0.77 5.33 -6.00
N HIS A 18 1.04 6.04 -7.10
CA HIS A 18 0.12 7.07 -7.59
C HIS A 18 -1.24 6.48 -7.98
N GLN A 19 -1.23 5.39 -8.74
CA GLN A 19 -2.43 4.69 -9.20
C GLN A 19 -3.25 4.16 -8.01
N LEU A 20 -2.61 3.53 -7.03
CA LEU A 20 -3.26 3.05 -5.82
C LEU A 20 -3.86 4.20 -5.01
N GLY A 21 -3.20 5.35 -4.96
CA GLY A 21 -3.75 6.55 -4.34
C GLY A 21 -5.04 7.05 -5.03
N GLU A 22 -5.10 6.99 -6.36
CA GLU A 22 -6.32 7.33 -7.12
C GLU A 22 -7.44 6.33 -6.88
N MET A 23 -7.14 5.03 -6.99
CA MET A 23 -8.10 3.95 -6.75
C MET A 23 -8.63 3.97 -5.31
N GLY A 24 -7.77 4.25 -4.33
CA GLY A 24 -8.15 4.41 -2.93
C GLY A 24 -9.11 5.58 -2.72
N ARG A 25 -8.87 6.72 -3.37
CA ARG A 25 -9.81 7.86 -3.33
C ARG A 25 -11.15 7.53 -3.99
N GLU A 26 -11.14 6.82 -5.11
CA GLU A 26 -12.37 6.37 -5.78
C GLU A 26 -13.16 5.41 -4.87
N PHE A 27 -12.49 4.43 -4.27
CA PHE A 27 -13.15 3.49 -3.37
C PHE A 27 -13.72 4.19 -2.13
N MET A 28 -12.94 5.10 -1.53
CA MET A 28 -13.42 5.91 -0.41
C MET A 28 -14.66 6.71 -0.78
N ALA A 29 -14.68 7.39 -1.93
CA ALA A 29 -15.87 8.14 -2.37
C ALA A 29 -17.12 7.25 -2.46
N VAL A 30 -16.98 6.01 -2.92
CA VAL A 30 -18.08 5.04 -2.97
C VAL A 30 -18.52 4.59 -1.57
N VAL A 31 -17.58 4.40 -0.64
CA VAL A 31 -17.88 4.11 0.78
C VAL A 31 -18.62 5.28 1.44
N GLU A 32 -18.19 6.52 1.19
CA GLU A 32 -18.82 7.73 1.72
C GLU A 32 -20.25 7.91 1.19
N ALA A 33 -20.47 7.67 -0.10
CA ALA A 33 -21.80 7.70 -0.70
C ALA A 33 -22.76 6.72 -0.02
N VAL A 34 -22.31 5.49 0.27
CA VAL A 34 -23.11 4.50 1.02
C VAL A 34 -23.39 4.99 2.45
N ARG A 35 -22.38 5.56 3.12
CA ARG A 35 -22.50 6.11 4.49
C ARG A 35 -23.50 7.26 4.55
N GLU A 36 -23.60 8.05 3.49
CA GLU A 36 -24.56 9.16 3.34
C GLU A 36 -25.92 8.71 2.79
N GLU A 37 -26.19 7.40 2.79
CA GLU A 37 -27.45 6.79 2.31
C GLU A 37 -27.77 7.11 0.84
N GLN A 38 -26.75 7.42 0.04
CA GLN A 38 -26.91 7.60 -1.41
C GLN A 38 -27.15 6.25 -2.09
N LEU A 39 -27.88 6.27 -3.21
CA LEU A 39 -28.15 5.08 -4.00
C LEU A 39 -26.87 4.64 -4.73
N VAL A 40 -26.22 3.59 -4.23
CA VAL A 40 -25.04 2.98 -4.84
C VAL A 40 -25.38 1.55 -5.28
N GLU A 41 -25.13 1.26 -6.56
CA GLU A 41 -25.26 -0.10 -7.08
C GLU A 41 -24.25 -1.04 -6.39
N ARG A 42 -24.74 -2.17 -5.86
CA ARG A 42 -23.89 -3.15 -5.15
C ARG A 42 -22.76 -3.67 -6.04
N THR A 43 -23.02 -3.78 -7.34
CA THR A 43 -22.02 -4.20 -8.33
C THR A 43 -20.89 -3.18 -8.47
N VAL A 44 -21.18 -1.88 -8.39
CA VAL A 44 -20.19 -0.81 -8.43
C VAL A 44 -19.33 -0.84 -7.18
N PHE A 45 -19.95 -0.86 -5.99
CA PHE A 45 -19.23 -0.98 -4.71
C PHE A 45 -18.28 -2.17 -4.71
N ALA A 46 -18.80 -3.34 -5.07
CA ALA A 46 -18.03 -4.57 -5.04
C ALA A 46 -16.92 -4.61 -6.10
N ARG A 47 -17.13 -3.98 -7.26
CA ARG A 47 -16.12 -3.90 -8.32
C ARG A 47 -14.96 -3.00 -7.92
N VAL A 48 -15.22 -1.75 -7.52
CA VAL A 48 -14.17 -0.80 -7.15
C VAL A 48 -13.34 -1.31 -5.97
N GLY A 49 -13.99 -1.90 -4.96
CA GLY A 49 -13.29 -2.51 -3.83
C GLY A 49 -12.39 -3.69 -4.23
N ARG A 50 -12.86 -4.60 -5.11
CA ARG A 50 -12.03 -5.72 -5.59
C ARG A 50 -10.86 -5.25 -6.44
N GLU A 51 -11.11 -4.33 -7.38
CA GLU A 51 -10.06 -3.77 -8.23
C GLU A 51 -8.96 -3.11 -7.39
N PHE A 52 -9.33 -2.37 -6.33
CA PHE A 52 -8.37 -1.79 -5.40
C PHE A 52 -7.55 -2.85 -4.64
N VAL A 53 -8.20 -3.88 -4.09
CA VAL A 53 -7.50 -4.95 -3.36
C VAL A 53 -6.57 -5.74 -4.28
N GLU A 54 -7.03 -6.11 -5.48
CA GLU A 54 -6.22 -6.83 -6.47
C GLU A 54 -4.98 -6.02 -6.88
N ALA A 55 -5.15 -4.72 -7.10
CA ALA A 55 -4.02 -3.83 -7.39
C ALA A 55 -3.03 -3.71 -6.22
N GLN A 56 -3.54 -3.63 -4.98
CA GLN A 56 -2.68 -3.56 -3.79
C GLN A 56 -1.86 -4.83 -3.60
N LEU A 57 -2.47 -6.01 -3.81
CA LEU A 57 -1.77 -7.29 -3.72
C LEU A 57 -0.68 -7.41 -4.79
N ALA A 58 -1.00 -7.07 -6.04
CA ALA A 58 -0.03 -7.07 -7.13
C ALA A 58 1.14 -6.09 -6.88
N HIS A 59 0.87 -4.98 -6.21
CA HIS A 59 1.89 -4.01 -5.81
C HIS A 59 2.83 -4.57 -4.74
N ILE A 60 2.28 -5.20 -3.69
CA ILE A 60 3.08 -5.88 -2.65
C ILE A 60 3.96 -6.96 -3.27
N ASP A 61 3.45 -7.74 -4.23
CA ASP A 61 4.23 -8.76 -4.94
C ASP A 61 5.43 -8.16 -5.70
N LEU A 62 5.30 -6.96 -6.27
CA LEU A 62 6.41 -6.24 -6.91
C LEU A 62 7.45 -5.80 -5.86
N GLU A 63 6.99 -5.22 -4.75
CA GLU A 63 7.87 -4.72 -3.69
C GLU A 63 8.69 -5.87 -3.07
N GLU A 64 8.01 -6.93 -2.62
CA GLU A 64 8.63 -8.11 -2.00
C GLU A 64 9.47 -8.93 -2.98
N GLY A 65 8.98 -9.09 -4.21
CA GLY A 65 9.62 -9.95 -5.21
C GLY A 65 10.79 -9.29 -5.93
N LYS A 66 10.85 -7.95 -5.99
CA LYS A 66 11.83 -7.22 -6.81
C LYS A 66 12.49 -6.05 -6.08
N VAL A 67 11.71 -5.12 -5.53
CA VAL A 67 12.23 -3.85 -5.01
C VAL A 67 13.06 -4.07 -3.74
N PHE A 68 12.50 -4.70 -2.70
CA PHE A 68 13.23 -4.95 -1.46
C PHE A 68 14.44 -5.88 -1.63
N PRO A 69 14.39 -6.95 -2.46
CA PRO A 69 15.57 -7.71 -2.81
C PRO A 69 16.68 -6.88 -3.46
N ALA A 70 16.35 -5.96 -4.37
CA ALA A 70 17.33 -5.08 -5.00
C ALA A 70 17.96 -4.11 -3.99
N LEU A 71 17.14 -3.48 -3.14
CA LEU A 71 17.63 -2.59 -2.08
C LEU A 71 18.62 -3.28 -1.15
N ARG A 72 18.36 -4.54 -0.77
CA ARG A 72 19.27 -5.35 0.07
C ARG A 72 20.60 -5.70 -0.60
N GLN A 73 20.68 -5.65 -1.93
CA GLN A 73 21.93 -5.91 -2.66
C GLN A 73 22.78 -4.64 -2.83
N VAL A 74 22.14 -3.47 -2.79
CA VAL A 74 22.78 -2.18 -3.07
C VAL A 74 23.17 -1.44 -1.78
N LEU A 75 22.31 -1.47 -0.77
CA LEU A 75 22.54 -0.76 0.49
C LEU A 75 23.38 -1.58 1.46
N SER A 76 24.32 -0.92 2.14
CA SER A 76 24.98 -1.46 3.32
C SER A 76 24.02 -1.51 4.53
N GLU A 77 24.39 -2.27 5.56
CA GLU A 77 23.62 -2.35 6.81
C GLU A 77 23.49 -0.99 7.51
N ASP A 78 24.53 -0.15 7.44
CA ASP A 78 24.53 1.20 8.02
C ASP A 78 23.59 2.14 7.25
N GLU A 79 23.59 2.09 5.91
CA GLU A 79 22.68 2.88 5.07
C GLU A 79 21.23 2.42 5.25
N MET A 80 21.00 1.11 5.37
CA MET A 80 19.67 0.57 5.62
C MET A 80 19.15 0.96 7.01
N SER A 81 20.01 0.94 8.03
CA SER A 81 19.67 1.41 9.39
C SER A 81 19.30 2.90 9.40
N ALA A 82 20.05 3.73 8.68
CA ALA A 82 19.76 5.16 8.58
C ALA A 82 18.40 5.43 7.91
N VAL A 83 18.01 4.62 6.91
CA VAL A 83 16.67 4.71 6.28
C VAL A 83 15.58 4.37 7.29
N PHE A 84 15.74 3.29 8.07
CA PHE A 84 14.74 2.91 9.08
C PHE A 84 14.58 3.94 10.19
N GLU A 85 15.68 4.51 10.69
CA GLU A 85 15.63 5.57 11.71
C GLU A 85 14.88 6.82 11.21
N ASP A 86 15.07 7.21 9.94
CA ASP A 86 14.32 8.31 9.32
C ASP A 86 12.83 7.97 9.17
N MET A 87 12.49 6.71 8.85
CA MET A 87 11.11 6.25 8.73
C MET A 87 10.37 6.25 10.08
N ASP A 88 10.99 5.75 11.15
CA ASP A 88 10.41 5.70 12.50
C ASP A 88 10.08 7.08 13.09
N SER A 89 10.78 8.12 12.62
CA SER A 89 10.47 9.51 12.99
C SER A 89 9.11 9.99 12.46
N ARG A 90 8.54 9.29 11.46
CA ARG A 90 7.24 9.57 10.88
C ARG A 90 6.20 8.73 11.61
N LYS A 91 5.26 9.39 12.29
CA LYS A 91 4.15 8.69 12.98
C LYS A 91 3.26 8.00 11.96
N ASP A 92 3.43 6.69 11.79
CA ASP A 92 2.48 5.84 11.09
C ASP A 92 1.32 5.48 12.05
N PRO A 93 0.07 5.91 11.77
CA PRO A 93 -1.09 5.59 12.62
C PRO A 93 -1.55 4.12 12.52
N LEU A 94 -1.07 3.38 11.51
CA LEU A 94 -1.41 1.98 11.25
C LEU A 94 -0.39 1.00 11.84
N PHE A 95 0.91 1.31 11.71
CA PHE A 95 2.00 0.39 12.07
C PHE A 95 3.09 1.00 12.96
N GLY A 96 2.95 2.26 13.38
CA GLY A 96 3.91 2.92 14.26
C GLY A 96 3.81 2.44 15.73
N GLY A 97 4.64 3.03 16.60
CA GLY A 97 4.72 2.63 18.02
C GLY A 97 3.42 2.75 18.83
N ILE A 98 2.42 3.48 18.32
CA ILE A 98 1.05 3.50 18.85
C ILE A 98 0.10 3.28 17.68
N VAL A 99 -0.27 2.03 17.45
CA VAL A 99 -1.30 1.65 16.47
C VAL A 99 -2.68 2.00 17.03
N ASP A 100 -3.49 2.73 16.26
CA ASP A 100 -4.85 3.05 16.71
C ASP A 100 -5.71 1.78 16.78
N LYS A 101 -6.54 1.68 17.82
CA LYS A 101 -7.23 0.43 18.19
C LYS A 101 -8.16 -0.07 17.07
N GLU A 102 -8.72 0.85 16.30
CA GLU A 102 -9.63 0.57 15.18
C GLU A 102 -8.91 -0.16 14.03
N TYR A 103 -7.65 0.19 13.75
CA TYR A 103 -6.86 -0.46 12.70
C TYR A 103 -6.37 -1.85 13.10
N GLN A 104 -6.00 -2.04 14.37
CA GLN A 104 -5.66 -3.37 14.89
C GLN A 104 -6.83 -4.36 14.74
N GLN A 105 -8.06 -3.91 15.01
CA GLN A 105 -9.26 -4.72 14.88
C GLN A 105 -9.57 -5.09 13.41
N LEU A 106 -9.36 -4.14 12.49
CA LEU A 106 -9.55 -4.39 11.06
C LEU A 106 -8.53 -5.41 10.53
N TYR A 107 -7.25 -5.26 10.90
CA TYR A 107 -6.20 -6.22 10.53
C TYR A 107 -6.53 -7.64 10.99
N ASP A 108 -6.89 -7.79 12.27
CA ASP A 108 -7.29 -9.07 12.86
C ASP A 108 -8.47 -9.71 12.13
N TYR A 109 -9.44 -8.90 11.71
CA TYR A 109 -10.59 -9.38 10.95
C TYR A 109 -10.18 -9.91 9.58
N ILE A 110 -9.33 -9.17 8.84
CA ILE A 110 -8.87 -9.56 7.51
C ILE A 110 -8.09 -10.88 7.57
N ILE A 111 -7.13 -11.01 8.50
CA ILE A 111 -6.29 -12.21 8.63
C ILE A 111 -7.08 -13.45 9.08
N ARG A 112 -8.13 -13.28 9.90
CA ARG A 112 -9.01 -14.42 10.29
C ARG A 112 -10.00 -14.84 9.21
N SER A 113 -10.20 -14.00 8.20
CA SER A 113 -11.19 -14.21 7.13
C SER A 113 -10.54 -14.71 5.82
N ALA A 114 -9.21 -14.79 5.78
CA ALA A 114 -8.40 -15.39 4.71
C ALA A 114 -8.12 -16.87 5.01
#